data_AF-A0AAE5S0J4-F1
#
_entry.id   AF-A0AAE5S0J4-F1
#
_cell.length_a   1.000
_cell.length_b   1.000
_cell.length_c   1.000
_cell.angle_alpha   90.00
_cell.angle_beta   90.00
_cell.angle_gamma   90.00
#
_symmetry.space_group_name_H-M   'P 1'
#
loop_
_entity.id
_entity.type
_entity.pdbx_description
1 polymer ?
#
loop_
_entity_poly.entity_id
_entity_poly.type
_entity_poly.pdbx_seq_one_letter_code
_entity_poly.pdbx_strand_id
1 'polypeptide(L)' 'MSDEKDELGNLLKNGWKIKGYSTAMMAAGAMVHSILLQKDLDVVTVNIVKNGGKEVGRTLDVFSPPPAKAKAKGWFS' A
#
# COMPACT_ATOMS: atom_id res chain seq x y z
N MET A 1 16.71 -8.55 -12.46
CA MET A 1 16.49 -7.09 -12.58
C MET A 1 15.34 -6.74 -11.65
N SER A 2 15.70 -6.07 -10.54
CA SER A 2 14.87 -5.49 -9.46
C SER A 2 13.68 -6.32 -8.96
N ASP A 3 13.90 -7.26 -8.04
CA ASP A 3 13.62 -7.18 -6.59
C ASP A 3 13.03 -5.87 -5.98
N GLU A 4 12.33 -5.03 -6.74
CA GLU A 4 11.30 -4.16 -6.18
C GLU A 4 10.15 -5.08 -5.78
N LYS A 5 10.27 -5.58 -4.56
CA LYS A 5 9.42 -6.59 -3.92
C LYS A 5 7.96 -6.40 -4.29
N ASP A 6 7.28 -7.50 -4.58
CA ASP A 6 5.82 -7.54 -4.71
C ASP A 6 5.14 -7.18 -3.37
N GLU A 7 5.19 -5.90 -3.01
CA GLU A 7 4.73 -5.37 -1.73
C GLU A 7 3.24 -5.57 -1.56
N LEU A 8 2.45 -5.39 -2.63
CA LEU A 8 1.03 -5.71 -2.63
C LEU A 8 0.79 -7.19 -2.30
N GLY A 9 1.46 -8.11 -3.01
CA GLY A 9 1.35 -9.54 -2.73
C GLY A 9 1.78 -9.90 -1.31
N ASN A 10 2.83 -9.27 -0.79
CA ASN A 10 3.30 -9.46 0.59
C ASN A 10 2.29 -8.94 1.63
N LEU A 11 1.68 -7.77 1.41
CA LEU A 11 0.65 -7.21 2.28
C LEU A 11 -0.58 -8.14 2.32
N LEU A 12 -1.04 -8.60 1.15
CA LEU A 12 -2.16 -9.54 1.06
C LEU A 12 -1.87 -10.86 1.79
N LYS A 13 -0.67 -11.43 1.61
CA LYS A 13 -0.21 -12.62 2.36
C LYS A 13 -0.15 -12.38 3.87
N ASN A 14 0.20 -11.16 4.29
CA ASN A 14 0.27 -10.74 5.69
C ASN A 14 -1.08 -10.37 6.31
N GLY A 15 -2.19 -10.66 5.62
CA GLY A 15 -3.55 -10.50 6.14
C GLY A 15 -4.17 -9.11 5.96
N TRP A 16 -3.55 -8.24 5.16
CA TRP A 16 -4.19 -6.99 4.75
C TRP A 16 -5.36 -7.28 3.81
N LYS A 17 -6.46 -6.55 4.00
CA LYS A 17 -7.69 -6.72 3.20
C LYS A 17 -7.87 -5.52 2.28
N ILE A 18 -8.26 -5.78 1.03
CA ILE A 18 -8.70 -4.73 0.11
C ILE A 18 -10.01 -4.16 0.64
N LYS A 19 -10.05 -2.84 0.84
CA LYS A 19 -11.21 -2.08 1.31
C LYS A 19 -11.80 -1.15 0.27
N GLY A 20 -10.99 -0.79 -0.72
CA GLY A 20 -11.40 0.10 -1.79
C GLY A 20 -10.52 -0.06 -2.99
N TYR A 21 -11.09 0.25 -4.15
CA TYR A 21 -10.38 0.28 -5.41
C TYR A 21 -10.94 1.42 -6.24
N SER A 22 -10.05 2.20 -6.83
CA SER A 22 -10.41 3.26 -7.77
C SER A 22 -9.42 3.34 -8.90
N THR A 23 -9.87 3.90 -10.02
CA THR A 23 -9.02 4.17 -11.17
C THR A 23 -9.16 5.63 -11.57
N ALA A 24 -8.06 6.20 -12.04
CA ALA A 24 -8.02 7.55 -12.56
C ALA A 24 -7.19 7.58 -13.84
N MET A 25 -7.72 8.25 -14.87
CA MET A 25 -6.93 8.54 -16.07
C MET A 25 -6.05 9.77 -15.78
N MET A 26 -4.75 9.61 -15.95
CA MET A 26 -3.76 10.67 -15.86
C MET A 26 -3.52 11.29 -17.23
N ALA A 27 -2.80 12.41 -17.26
CA ALA A 27 -2.32 13.01 -18.50
C ALA A 27 -1.57 11.99 -19.38
N ALA A 28 -1.60 12.20 -20.70
CA ALA A 28 -0.98 11.32 -21.69
C ALA A 28 -1.51 9.87 -21.74
N GLY A 29 -2.72 9.61 -21.23
CA GLY A 29 -3.40 8.31 -21.39
C GLY A 29 -2.92 7.22 -20.44
N ALA A 30 -2.09 7.57 -19.44
CA ALA A 30 -1.76 6.67 -18.36
C ALA A 30 -2.98 6.46 -17.43
N MET A 31 -3.10 5.29 -16.82
CA MET A 31 -4.11 4.94 -15.85
C MET A 31 -3.46 4.64 -14.51
N VAL A 32 -3.95 5.27 -13.45
CA VAL A 32 -3.57 4.96 -12.07
C VAL A 32 -4.64 4.06 -11.48
N HIS A 33 -4.20 2.98 -10.86
CA HIS A 33 -5.01 2.05 -10.09
C HIS A 33 -4.66 2.23 -8.62
N SER A 34 -5.59 2.73 -7.82
CA SER A 34 -5.40 2.95 -6.40
C SER A 34 -6.15 1.89 -5.60
N ILE A 35 -5.41 1.08 -4.86
CA ILE A 35 -5.92 -0.03 -4.04
C ILE A 35 -5.76 0.35 -2.58
N LEU A 36 -6.88 0.54 -1.90
CA LEU A 36 -6.90 0.80 -0.45
C LEU A 36 -6.86 -0.53 0.30
N LEU A 37 -5.87 -0.70 1.17
CA LEU A 37 -5.68 -1.85 2.02
C LEU A 37 -5.86 -1.44 3.50
N GLN A 38 -6.49 -2.31 4.28
CA GLN A 38 -6.62 -2.13 5.72
C GLN A 38 -6.28 -3.41 6.45
N LYS A 39 -5.58 -3.26 7.58
CA LYS A 39 -5.39 -4.31 8.58
C LYS A 39 -5.60 -3.68 9.96
N ASP A 40 -6.55 -4.21 10.72
CA ASP A 40 -6.97 -3.63 12.00
C ASP A 40 -7.35 -2.15 11.86
N LEU A 41 -6.57 -1.24 12.46
CA LEU A 41 -6.74 0.21 12.37
C LEU A 41 -5.80 0.87 11.35
N ASP A 42 -4.88 0.10 10.76
CA ASP A 42 -3.87 0.60 9.83
C ASP A 42 -4.43 0.63 8.41
N VAL A 43 -4.16 1.73 7.71
CA VAL A 43 -4.59 1.93 6.32
C VAL A 43 -3.41 2.32 5.45
N VAL A 44 -3.27 1.64 4.32
CA VAL A 44 -2.27 1.92 3.28
C VAL A 44 -2.93 1.93 1.91
N THR A 45 -2.38 2.68 0.96
CA THR A 45 -2.79 2.63 -0.44
C THR A 45 -1.63 2.17 -1.29
N VAL A 46 -1.90 1.24 -2.20
CA VAL A 46 -0.97 0.89 -3.28
C VAL A 46 -1.48 1.56 -4.56
N ASN A 47 -0.66 2.40 -5.17
CA ASN A 47 -0.94 2.99 -6.46
C ASN A 47 -0.11 2.28 -7.53
N ILE A 48 -0.76 1.83 -8.61
CA ILE A 48 -0.11 1.21 -9.77
C ILE A 48 -0.39 2.08 -10.99
N VAL A 49 0.66 2.59 -11.62
CA VAL A 49 0.57 3.40 -12.83
C VAL A 49 0.77 2.51 -14.04
N LYS A 50 -0.18 2.50 -14.96
CA LYS A 50 -0.12 1.79 -16.23
C LYS A 50 -0.15 2.76 -17.39
N ASN A 51 0.63 2.49 -18.43
CA ASN A 51 0.47 3.14 -19.73
C ASN A 51 0.16 2.05 -20.77
N GLY A 52 -1.07 2.06 -21.27
CA GLY A 52 -1.62 0.94 -22.03
C GLY A 52 -1.58 -0.36 -21.23
N GLY A 53 -0.94 -1.40 -21.78
CA GLY A 53 -0.82 -2.71 -21.13
C GLY A 53 0.29 -2.83 -20.09
N LYS A 54 1.21 -1.85 -20.01
CA LYS A 54 2.46 -1.96 -19.24
C LYS A 54 2.38 -1.19 -17.92
N GLU A 55 2.81 -1.81 -16.82
CA GLU A 55 3.07 -1.12 -15.55
C GLU A 55 4.34 -0.27 -15.70
N VAL A 56 4.22 1.02 -15.38
CA VAL A 56 5.30 2.01 -15.50
C VAL A 56 5.74 2.59 -14.16
N GLY A 57 5.01 2.28 -13.09
CA GLY A 57 5.39 2.68 -11.74
C GLY A 57 4.43 2.14 -10.67
N ARG A 58 4.91 2.10 -9.44
CA ARG A 58 4.16 1.69 -8.26
C ARG A 58 4.57 2.53 -7.06
N THR A 59 3.61 2.90 -6.21
CA THR A 59 3.89 3.52 -4.90
C THR A 59 3.06 2.85 -3.81
N LEU A 60 3.60 2.85 -2.59
CA LEU A 60 2.91 2.45 -1.37
C LEU A 60 2.88 3.65 -0.43
N ASP A 61 1.67 4.15 -0.16
CA ASP A 61 1.43 5.30 0.70
C ASP A 61 0.79 4.83 2.01
N VAL A 62 1.42 5.16 3.15
CA VAL A 62 0.94 4.77 4.49
C VAL A 62 0.18 5.94 5.12
N PHE A 63 -1.10 5.74 5.43
CA PHE A 63 -1.98 6.85 5.87
C PHE A 63 -2.01 7.03 7.39
N SER A 64 -2.14 5.95 8.19
CA SER A 64 -1.97 5.98 9.66
C SER A 64 -2.48 4.72 10.37
N PRO A 65 -2.13 4.55 11.67
CA PRO A 65 -1.17 5.36 12.44
C PRO A 65 0.28 4.88 12.26
N PRO A 66 1.31 5.70 12.53
CA PRO A 66 2.65 5.16 12.78
C PRO A 66 2.52 4.09 13.88
N PRO A 67 3.22 2.94 13.76
CA PRO A 67 3.07 1.84 14.69
C PRO A 67 3.19 2.39 16.10
N ALA A 68 2.13 2.20 16.91
CA ALA A 68 2.13 2.63 18.29
C ALA A 68 3.44 2.14 18.90
N LYS A 69 4.33 3.05 19.32
CA LYS A 69 5.54 2.67 20.03
C LYS A 69 5.08 1.78 21.17
N ALA A 70 5.37 0.48 21.08
CA ALA A 70 5.04 -0.47 22.12
C ALA A 70 5.50 0.18 23.42
N LYS A 71 4.57 0.49 24.33
CA LYS A 71 4.93 1.01 25.65
C LYS A 71 5.93 0.01 26.21
N ALA A 72 7.18 0.47 26.39
CA ALA A 72 8.21 -0.33 27.00
C ALA A 72 7.64 -0.85 28.32
N LYS A 73 7.45 -2.17 28.38
CA LYS A 73 7.06 -2.87 29.59
C LYS A 73 8.33 -3.02 30.43
N GLY A 74 8.44 -2.21 31.48
CA GLY A 74 9.53 -2.22 32.47
C GLY A 74 10.05 -0.81 32.72
N TRP A 75 10.38 -0.36 33.93
CA TRP A 75 10.78 -1.12 35.13
C TRP A 75 10.87 -0.13 36.31
N PHE A 76 9.88 -0.11 37.22
CA PHE A 76 9.94 0.39 38.60
C PHE A 76 8.66 -0.20 39.25
N SER A 77 8.66 -1.30 40.00
CA SER A 77 9.32 -1.57 41.30
C SER A 77 9.43 -0.33 42.18
#